data_AF-A0A7Y5N0U6-F1
#
_entry.id   AF-A0A7Y5N0U6-F1
#
_cell.length_a   1.000
_cell.length_b   1.000
_cell.length_c   1.000
_cell.angle_alpha   90.00
_cell.angle_beta   90.00
_cell.angle_gamma   90.00
#
_symmetry.space_group_name_H-M   'P 1'
#
loop_
_entity.id
_entity.type
_entity.pdbx_description
1 polymer ?
#
loop_
_entity_poly.entity_id
_entity_poly.type
_entity_poly.pdbx_seq_one_letter_code
_entity_poly.pdbx_strand_id
1 'polypeptide(L)'
;MRILAAPDKFKHCCDARQAAAAIARGVRDAARQAEVVELPLSDGGEGTLDALAKAFPLRVKCRVLDALGREVDAEIALDASRKAA
;
A
#
# COMPACT_ATOMS: atom_id res chain seq x y z
N MET A 1 15.91 8.61 -18.71
CA MET A 1 14.92 7.50 -18.74
C MET A 1 14.11 7.58 -17.46
N ARG A 2 12.79 7.35 -17.53
CA ARG A 2 11.90 7.40 -16.37
C ARG A 2 11.21 6.04 -16.21
N ILE A 3 11.28 5.45 -15.02
CA ILE A 3 10.79 4.11 -14.72
C ILE A 3 9.77 4.20 -13.60
N LEU A 4 8.61 3.57 -13.79
CA LEU A 4 7.59 3.43 -12.76
C LEU A 4 7.67 2.02 -12.17
N ALA A 5 8.05 1.91 -10.91
CA ALA A 5 8.01 0.67 -10.14
C ALA A 5 6.64 0.55 -9.48
N ALA A 6 5.71 -0.16 -10.15
CA ALA A 6 4.35 -0.36 -9.66
C ALA A 6 3.99 -1.84 -9.40
N PRO A 7 4.70 -2.52 -8.48
CA PRO A 7 4.41 -3.91 -8.15
C PRO A 7 3.23 -4.03 -7.17
N ASP A 8 2.63 -5.22 -7.17
CA ASP A 8 1.83 -5.74 -6.05
C ASP A 8 2.74 -6.54 -5.09
N LYS A 9 2.20 -6.95 -3.95
CA LYS A 9 2.88 -7.77 -2.96
C LYS A 9 3.28 -9.13 -3.52
N PHE A 10 4.38 -9.67 -3.01
CA PHE A 10 4.75 -11.06 -3.21
C PHE A 10 4.21 -11.81 -2.00
N LYS A 11 3.09 -12.52 -2.19
CA LYS A 11 2.35 -13.14 -1.09
C LYS A 11 3.28 -14.01 -0.22
N HIS A 12 3.23 -13.80 1.09
CA HIS A 12 4.08 -14.46 2.09
C HIS A 12 5.59 -14.17 2.00
N CYS A 13 6.02 -13.18 1.21
CA CYS A 13 7.42 -12.81 1.04
C CYS A 13 7.67 -11.34 1.38
N CYS A 14 7.04 -10.42 0.64
CA CYS A 14 7.20 -8.99 0.87
C CYS A 14 5.95 -8.20 0.46
N ASP A 15 5.72 -7.08 1.13
CA ASP A 15 4.65 -6.16 0.77
C ASP A 15 5.00 -5.38 -0.53
N ALA A 16 4.00 -4.73 -1.13
CA ALA A 16 4.17 -3.98 -2.37
C ALA A 16 5.20 -2.85 -2.25
N ARG A 17 5.34 -2.22 -1.08
CA ARG A 17 6.32 -1.14 -0.83
C ARG A 17 7.74 -1.68 -0.82
N GLN A 18 7.95 -2.82 -0.17
CA GLN A 18 9.23 -3.53 -0.15
C GLN A 18 9.64 -3.97 -1.56
N ALA A 19 8.69 -4.49 -2.34
CA ALA A 19 8.90 -4.85 -3.75
C ALA A 19 9.28 -3.62 -4.60
N ALA A 20 8.54 -2.50 -4.46
CA ALA A 20 8.81 -1.27 -5.20
C ALA A 20 10.20 -0.71 -4.88
N ALA A 21 10.57 -0.70 -3.60
CA ALA A 21 11.89 -0.27 -3.15
C ALA A 21 13.01 -1.18 -3.68
N ALA A 22 12.78 -2.50 -3.74
CA ALA A 22 13.75 -3.46 -4.28
C ALA A 22 14.00 -3.26 -5.77
N ILE A 23 12.93 -3.09 -6.56
CA ILE A 23 13.02 -2.75 -7.99
C ILE A 23 13.79 -1.44 -8.17
N ALA A 24 13.43 -0.40 -7.40
CA ALA A 24 14.07 0.90 -7.51
C ALA A 24 15.55 0.88 -7.17
N ARG A 25 15.98 0.06 -6.18
CA ARG A 25 17.41 -0.17 -5.91
C ARG A 25 18.11 -0.81 -7.12
N GLY A 26 17.60 -1.92 -7.63
CA GLY A 26 18.23 -2.62 -8.76
C GLY A 26 18.32 -1.76 -10.04
N VAL A 27 17.30 -0.94 -10.29
CA VAL A 27 17.32 0.03 -11.40
C VAL A 27 18.41 1.08 -11.20
N ARG A 28 18.53 1.65 -10.00
CA ARG A 28 19.56 2.67 -9.70
C ARG A 28 20.98 2.09 -9.77
N ASP A 29 21.15 0.81 -9.44
CA ASP A 29 22.43 0.10 -9.56
C ASP A 29 22.85 -0.08 -11.03
N ALA A 30 21.91 -0.47 -11.90
CA ALA A 30 22.18 -0.70 -13.32
C ALA A 30 22.20 0.59 -14.16
N ALA A 31 21.39 1.58 -13.79
CA ALA A 31 21.21 2.83 -14.53
C ALA A 31 21.08 4.02 -13.57
N ARG A 32 22.21 4.50 -13.03
CA ARG A 32 22.27 5.57 -12.02
C ARG A 32 21.55 6.88 -12.37
N GLN A 33 21.38 7.18 -13.66
CA GLN A 33 20.70 8.39 -14.14
C GLN A 33 19.19 8.18 -14.37
N ALA A 34 18.67 6.96 -14.18
CA ALA A 34 17.24 6.71 -14.30
C ALA A 34 16.48 7.36 -13.14
N GLU A 35 15.41 8.09 -13.46
CA GLU A 35 14.43 8.51 -12.46
C GLU A 35 13.49 7.34 -12.18
N VAL A 36 13.37 6.93 -10.93
CA VAL A 36 12.47 5.84 -10.53
C VAL A 36 11.39 6.37 -9.61
N VAL A 37 10.13 6.19 -10.01
CA VAL A 37 8.95 6.50 -9.22
C VAL A 37 8.41 5.21 -8.61
N GLU A 38 8.28 5.17 -7.30
CA GLU A 38 7.75 4.02 -6.56
C GLU A 38 6.24 4.21 -6.34
N LEU A 39 5.44 3.28 -6.87
CA LEU A 39 3.98 3.30 -6.81
C LEU A 39 3.45 1.90 -6.44
N PRO A 40 3.60 1.46 -5.17
CA PRO A 40 3.09 0.17 -4.73
C PRO A 40 1.57 0.08 -4.95
N LEU A 41 1.13 -1.05 -5.49
CA LEU A 41 -0.26 -1.33 -5.83
C LEU A 41 -0.88 -2.38 -4.89
N SER A 42 -2.20 -2.53 -4.98
CA SER A 42 -2.97 -3.60 -4.36
C SER A 42 -4.22 -3.87 -5.21
N ASP A 43 -4.72 -5.11 -5.20
CA ASP A 43 -5.92 -5.55 -5.92
C ASP A 43 -7.23 -5.46 -5.08
N GLY A 44 -7.13 -4.89 -3.88
CA GLY A 44 -8.23 -4.82 -2.90
C GLY A 44 -8.06 -5.80 -1.73
N GLY A 45 -7.06 -6.68 -1.78
CA GLY A 45 -6.72 -7.58 -0.68
C GLY A 45 -5.99 -6.90 0.48
N GLU A 46 -5.32 -7.72 1.28
CA GLU A 46 -4.43 -7.25 2.36
C GLU A 46 -3.32 -6.36 1.79
N GLY A 47 -3.07 -5.21 2.44
CA GLY A 47 -2.12 -4.18 1.99
C GLY A 47 -2.79 -3.01 1.26
N THR A 48 -4.09 -3.09 0.96
CA THR A 48 -4.82 -2.01 0.28
C THR A 48 -4.82 -0.69 1.05
N LEU A 49 -4.97 -0.73 2.38
CA LEU A 49 -4.90 0.49 3.20
C LEU A 49 -3.52 1.16 3.14
N ASP A 50 -2.44 0.41 2.91
CA ASP A 50 -1.09 0.96 2.74
C ASP A 50 -0.90 1.56 1.35
N ALA A 51 -1.46 0.92 0.32
CA ALA A 51 -1.44 1.44 -1.05
C ALA A 51 -2.24 2.74 -1.18
N LEU A 52 -3.35 2.86 -0.44
CA LEU A 52 -4.23 4.04 -0.44
C LEU A 52 -3.77 5.17 0.49
N ALA A 53 -2.74 4.97 1.31
CA ALA A 53 -2.35 5.91 2.37
C ALA A 53 -2.08 7.36 1.89
N LYS A 54 -1.74 7.56 0.61
CA LYS A 54 -1.59 8.91 0.03
C LYS A 54 -2.92 9.61 -0.22
N ALA A 55 -3.93 8.88 -0.69
CA ALA A 55 -5.26 9.42 -1.00
C ALA A 55 -6.18 9.42 0.23
N PHE A 56 -5.99 8.46 1.14
CA PHE A 56 -6.74 8.28 2.38
C PHE A 56 -5.77 8.32 3.57
N PRO A 57 -5.30 9.52 3.97
CA PRO A 57 -4.20 9.66 4.94
C PRO A 57 -4.63 9.39 6.39
N LEU A 58 -5.93 9.31 6.67
CA LEU A 58 -6.43 9.13 8.03
C LEU A 58 -6.72 7.65 8.28
N ARG A 59 -6.03 7.04 9.24
CA ARG A 59 -6.38 5.70 9.75
C ARG A 59 -7.17 5.82 11.03
N VAL A 60 -8.34 5.18 11.05
CA VAL A 60 -9.25 5.20 12.20
C VAL A 60 -9.44 3.79 12.69
N LYS A 61 -9.12 3.56 13.97
CA LYS A 61 -9.45 2.33 14.67
C LYS A 61 -10.89 2.39 15.17
N CYS A 62 -11.63 1.31 14.99
CA CYS A 62 -13.00 1.19 15.48
C CYS A 62 -13.28 -0.22 15.97
N ARG A 63 -14.26 -0.36 16.87
CA ARG A 63 -14.81 -1.67 17.24
C ARG A 63 -15.98 -1.98 16.33
N VAL A 64 -15.96 -3.17 15.74
CA VAL A 64 -16.98 -3.67 14.82
C VAL A 64 -17.40 -5.08 15.23
N LEU A 65 -18.49 -5.57 14.67
CA LEU A 65 -18.88 -6.97 14.81
C LEU A 65 -18.26 -7.77 13.66
N ASP A 66 -17.60 -8.87 14.00
CA ASP A 66 -17.16 -9.83 12.99
C ASP A 66 -18.35 -10.65 12.42
N ALA A 67 -18.05 -11.56 11.49
CA ALA A 67 -19.07 -12.40 10.86
C ALA A 67 -19.84 -13.32 11.82
N LEU A 68 -19.37 -13.49 13.07
CA LEU A 68 -20.02 -14.28 14.12
C LEU A 68 -20.68 -13.39 15.20
N GLY A 69 -20.69 -12.07 15.00
CA GLY A 69 -21.30 -11.12 15.94
C GLY A 69 -20.45 -10.80 17.17
N ARG A 70 -19.15 -11.11 17.16
CA ARG A 70 -18.23 -10.77 18.26
C ARG A 70 -17.63 -9.40 18.03
N GLU A 71 -17.44 -8.61 19.09
CA GLU A 71 -16.70 -7.35 18.99
C GLU A 71 -15.21 -7.61 18.69
N VAL A 72 -14.70 -6.96 17.64
CA VAL A 72 -13.29 -7.01 17.24
C VAL A 72 -12.80 -5.60 16.90
N ASP A 73 -11.48 -5.39 17.01
CA ASP A 73 -10.84 -4.18 16.51
C ASP A 73 -10.68 -4.25 14.99
N ALA A 74 -10.99 -3.15 14.31
CA ALA A 74 -10.79 -2.97 12.88
C ALA A 74 -10.14 -1.61 12.60
N GLU A 75 -9.66 -1.45 11.38
CA GLU A 75 -9.09 -0.20 10.88
C GLU A 75 -9.70 0.14 9.52
N ILE A 76 -10.06 1.41 9.35
CA ILE A 76 -10.51 1.97 8.06
C ILE A 76 -9.65 3.18 7.70
N ALA A 77 -9.50 3.43 6.39
CA ALA A 77 -8.85 4.62 5.88
C ALA A 77 -9.89 5.64 5.41
N LEU A 78 -9.71 6.91 5.78
CA LEU A 78 -10.54 8.03 5.37
C LEU A 78 -9.72 9.07 4.59
N ASP A 79 -10.37 9.72 3.64
CA ASP A 79 -9.84 10.91 2.97
C ASP A 79 -9.91 12.14 3.89
N ALA A 80 -9.38 13.27 3.43
CA ALA A 80 -9.41 14.52 4.20
C ALA A 80 -10.83 15.05 4.49
N SER A 81 -11.83 14.65 3.70
CA SER A 81 -13.25 14.95 3.89
C SER A 81 -13.98 13.95 4.79
N ARG A 82 -13.25 12.99 5.37
CA ARG A 82 -13.74 11.88 6.20
C ARG A 82 -14.64 10.88 5.45
N LYS A 83 -14.47 10.74 4.14
CA LYS A 83 -15.09 9.64 3.38
C LYS A 83 -14.18 8.41 3.42
N ALA A 84 -14.77 7.25 3.64
CA ALA A 84 -14.05 5.98 3.63
C ALA A 84 -13.72 5.53 2.20
N ALA A 85 -12.59 4.83 2.08
CA ALA A 85 -12.24 4.04 0.89
C ALA A 85 -13.10 2.78 0.77
#